data_AF-A0AA50HZ73-F1
#
_entry.id   AF-A0AA50HZ73-F1
#
_cell.length_a   1.000
_cell.length_b   1.000
_cell.length_c   1.000
_cell.angle_alpha   90.00
_cell.angle_beta   90.00
_cell.angle_gamma   90.00
#
_symmetry.space_group_name_H-M   'P 1'
#
loop_
_entity.id
_entity.type
_entity.pdbx_description
1 polymer ?
#
loop_
_entity_poly.entity_id
_entity_poly.type
_entity_poly.pdbx_seq_one_letter_code
_entity_poly.pdbx_strand_id
1 'polypeptide(L)'
;MRGLAIGTFQVPYTRIFIIFLTLLCLLAVYLIFYRSNWGLRIRAVTQNRGMSACLGIPTGQVDALTFALGSGLAGIAGCAISFLGAVGPNIGQNYIINTFMVVVVGGVGNLLGTIIASLAIGVSSDLIGSGTLIRLFPQREYCSLCTNFLPFLPPPVWPGF
;
A
#
# COMPACT_ATOMS: atom_id res chain seq x y z
N MET A 1 9.23 10.69 -24.24
CA MET A 1 8.94 11.99 -24.90
C MET A 1 7.71 11.87 -25.79
N ARG A 2 6.50 11.86 -25.22
CA ARG A 2 5.27 12.52 -25.69
C ARG A 2 4.41 12.66 -24.43
N GLY A 3 3.85 13.83 -24.17
CA GLY A 3 3.00 14.19 -23.02
C GLY A 3 1.76 14.87 -23.59
N LEU A 4 0.56 14.49 -23.16
CA LEU A 4 -0.67 15.13 -23.63
C LEU A 4 -0.77 16.46 -22.88
N ALA A 5 -0.48 17.57 -23.56
CA ALA A 5 -0.55 18.90 -22.98
C ALA A 5 -2.01 19.36 -22.91
N ILE A 6 -2.56 19.39 -21.70
CA ILE A 6 -3.87 19.98 -21.40
C ILE A 6 -3.57 21.29 -20.66
N GLY A 7 -3.34 22.39 -21.39
CA GLY A 7 -2.85 23.64 -20.80
C GLY A 7 -1.43 23.49 -20.19
N THR A 8 -1.08 24.31 -19.20
CA THR A 8 0.30 24.46 -18.66
C THR A 8 0.86 23.29 -17.86
N PHE A 9 0.23 22.10 -17.86
CA PHE A 9 0.68 20.92 -17.11
C PHE A 9 1.04 19.78 -18.06
N GLN A 10 2.33 19.46 -18.19
CA GLN A 10 2.77 18.23 -18.85
C GLN A 10 2.47 17.05 -17.93
N VAL A 11 1.33 16.39 -18.12
CA VAL A 11 1.09 15.09 -17.47
C VAL A 11 1.89 14.04 -18.27
N PRO A 12 2.94 13.44 -17.69
CA PRO A 12 3.68 12.38 -18.37
C PRO A 12 2.77 11.16 -18.55
N TYR A 13 2.71 10.61 -19.77
CA TYR A 13 1.89 9.44 -20.10
C TYR A 13 2.14 8.26 -19.16
N THR A 14 3.34 8.15 -18.59
CA THR A 14 3.70 7.15 -17.57
C THR A 14 2.78 7.20 -16.36
N ARG A 15 2.40 8.39 -15.86
CA ARG A 15 1.49 8.50 -14.69
C ARG A 15 0.06 8.10 -15.02
N ILE A 16 -0.43 8.48 -16.20
CA ILE A 16 -1.78 8.09 -16.68
C ILE A 16 -1.84 6.56 -16.87
N PHE A 17 -0.80 5.97 -17.44
CA PHE A 17 -0.69 4.52 -17.62
C PHE A 17 -0.74 3.76 -16.29
N ILE A 18 -0.04 4.26 -15.26
CA ILE A 18 -0.05 3.64 -13.93
C ILE A 18 -1.44 3.73 -13.28
N ILE A 19 -2.11 4.88 -13.34
CA ILE A 19 -3.47 5.02 -12.79
C ILE A 19 -4.42 4.02 -13.48
N PHE A 20 -4.33 3.90 -14.80
CA PHE A 20 -5.13 2.95 -15.56
C PHE A 20 -4.82 1.50 -15.18
N LEU A 21 -3.54 1.14 -15.06
CA LEU A 21 -3.10 -0.20 -14.66
C LEU A 21 -3.62 -0.58 -13.26
N THR A 22 -3.48 0.32 -12.28
CA THR A 22 -3.94 0.07 -10.90
C THR A 22 -5.46 -0.10 -10.86
N LEU A 23 -6.20 0.75 -11.59
CA LEU A 23 -7.66 0.66 -11.68
C LEU A 23 -8.12 -0.65 -12.33
N LEU A 24 -7.41 -1.10 -13.38
CA LEU A 24 -7.65 -2.38 -14.04
C LEU A 24 -7.39 -3.56 -13.09
N CYS A 25 -6.28 -3.56 -12.35
CA CYS A 25 -5.97 -4.57 -11.35
C CYS A 25 -7.05 -4.64 -10.26
N LEU A 26 -7.47 -3.49 -9.74
CA LEU A 26 -8.48 -3.38 -8.70
C LEU A 26 -9.85 -3.89 -9.19
N LEU A 27 -10.24 -3.55 -10.42
CA LEU A 27 -11.44 -4.10 -11.08
C LEU A 27 -11.34 -5.61 -11.30
N ALA A 28 -10.20 -6.11 -11.74
CA ALA A 28 -9.99 -7.54 -11.96
C ALA A 28 -10.18 -8.34 -10.65
N VAL A 29 -9.58 -7.88 -9.56
CA VAL A 29 -9.75 -8.51 -8.24
C VAL A 29 -11.19 -8.40 -7.76
N TYR A 30 -11.82 -7.23 -7.91
CA TYR A 30 -13.22 -7.04 -7.54
C TYR A 30 -14.14 -7.99 -8.31
N LEU A 31 -13.99 -8.10 -9.63
CA LEU A 31 -14.79 -9.02 -10.45
C LEU A 31 -14.56 -10.48 -10.08
N ILE A 32 -13.32 -10.90 -9.85
CA ILE A 32 -13.00 -12.27 -9.44
C ILE A 32 -13.65 -12.58 -8.09
N PHE A 33 -13.62 -11.66 -7.13
CA PHE A 33 -14.18 -11.89 -5.80
C PHE A 33 -15.71 -11.81 -5.75
N TYR A 34 -16.32 -10.87 -6.49
CA TYR A 34 -17.76 -10.60 -6.40
C TYR A 34 -18.61 -11.39 -7.40
N ARG A 35 -18.05 -11.70 -8.58
CA ARG A 35 -18.80 -12.33 -9.67
C ARG A 35 -18.49 -13.81 -9.85
N SER A 36 -17.38 -14.32 -9.29
CA SER A 36 -16.94 -15.69 -9.52
C SER A 36 -17.34 -16.62 -8.38
N ASN A 37 -17.91 -17.80 -8.70
CA ASN A 37 -18.20 -18.88 -7.74
C ASN A 37 -16.97 -19.32 -6.93
N TRP A 38 -15.77 -19.02 -7.41
CA TRP A 38 -14.50 -19.25 -6.72
C TRP A 38 -14.33 -18.37 -5.48
N GLY A 39 -14.83 -17.13 -5.46
CA GLY A 39 -14.77 -16.23 -4.30
C GLY A 39 -15.59 -16.76 -3.11
N LEU A 40 -16.73 -17.40 -3.39
CA LEU A 40 -17.56 -18.05 -2.38
C LEU A 40 -16.87 -19.28 -1.78
N ARG A 41 -16.18 -20.07 -2.63
CA ARG A 41 -15.37 -21.22 -2.19
C ARG A 41 -14.22 -20.79 -1.28
N ILE A 42 -13.53 -19.69 -1.58
CA ILE A 42 -12.45 -19.16 -0.74
C ILE A 42 -12.99 -18.77 0.64
N ARG A 43 -14.12 -18.05 0.69
CA ARG A 43 -14.76 -17.67 1.98
C ARG A 43 -15.22 -18.88 2.79
N ALA A 44 -15.75 -19.91 2.13
CA ALA A 44 -16.16 -21.16 2.79
C ALA A 44 -14.94 -21.94 3.36
N VAL A 45 -13.83 -22.00 2.63
CA VAL A 45 -12.59 -22.66 3.09
C VAL A 45 -11.97 -21.92 4.28
N THR A 46 -12.03 -20.58 4.31
CA THR A 46 -11.53 -19.80 5.46
C THR A 46 -12.38 -19.93 6.72
N GLN A 47 -13.66 -20.31 6.60
CA GLN A 47 -14.54 -20.48 7.77
C GLN A 47 -14.39 -21.85 8.43
N ASN A 48 -14.24 -22.93 7.65
CA ASN A 48 -14.04 -24.26 8.24
C ASN A 48 -13.36 -25.23 7.25
N ARG A 49 -12.02 -25.28 7.30
CA ARG A 49 -11.18 -26.06 6.37
C ARG A 49 -11.50 -27.56 6.38
N GLY A 50 -11.82 -28.09 7.56
CA GLY A 50 -12.13 -29.52 7.74
C GLY A 50 -13.44 -29.93 7.08
N MET A 51 -14.48 -29.09 7.16
CA MET A 51 -15.79 -29.41 6.59
C MET A 51 -15.81 -29.26 5.06
N SER A 52 -14.99 -28.37 4.50
CA SER A 52 -14.88 -28.17 3.05
C SER A 52 -14.22 -29.36 2.33
N ALA A 53 -13.25 -30.03 2.97
CA ALA A 53 -12.60 -31.22 2.42
C ALA A 53 -13.56 -32.41 2.32
N CYS A 54 -14.46 -32.58 3.30
CA CYS A 54 -15.48 -33.63 3.28
C CYS A 54 -16.55 -33.44 2.20
N LEU A 55 -16.76 -32.20 1.72
CA LEU A 55 -17.69 -31.86 0.64
C LEU A 55 -17.08 -32.06 -0.76
N GLY A 56 -15.87 -32.63 -0.86
CA GLY A 56 -15.20 -32.88 -2.14
C GLY A 56 -14.70 -31.61 -2.84
N ILE A 57 -14.65 -30.47 -2.16
CA ILE A 57 -14.04 -29.25 -2.70
C ILE A 57 -12.52 -29.43 -2.65
N PRO A 58 -11.80 -29.33 -3.80
CA PRO A 58 -10.35 -29.45 -3.81
C PRO A 58 -9.71 -28.21 -3.16
N THR A 59 -9.52 -28.26 -1.85
CA THR A 59 -8.91 -27.19 -1.04
C THR A 59 -7.53 -26.79 -1.57
N GLY A 60 -6.72 -27.76 -2.01
CA GLY A 60 -5.41 -27.51 -2.61
C GLY A 60 -5.46 -26.69 -3.90
N GLN A 61 -6.49 -26.85 -4.74
CA GLN A 61 -6.64 -26.01 -5.94
C GLN A 61 -7.06 -24.59 -5.59
N VAL A 62 -7.89 -24.42 -4.55
CA VAL A 62 -8.31 -23.09 -4.07
C VAL A 62 -7.13 -22.32 -3.47
N ASP A 63 -6.28 -23.00 -2.69
CA ASP A 63 -5.05 -22.41 -2.14
C ASP A 63 -4.04 -22.06 -3.24
N ALA A 64 -3.82 -22.97 -4.20
CA ALA A 64 -2.91 -22.72 -5.32
C ALA A 64 -3.38 -21.55 -6.19
N LEU A 65 -4.69 -21.44 -6.44
CA LEU A 65 -5.27 -20.38 -7.26
C LEU A 65 -5.24 -19.03 -6.55
N THR A 66 -5.47 -18.99 -5.23
CA THR A 66 -5.30 -17.75 -4.44
C THR A 66 -3.84 -17.30 -4.39
N PHE A 67 -2.90 -18.24 -4.26
CA PHE A 67 -1.46 -17.93 -4.31
C PHE A 67 -1.02 -17.43 -5.70
N ALA A 68 -1.50 -18.07 -6.77
CA ALA A 68 -1.23 -17.66 -8.15
C ALA A 68 -1.78 -16.24 -8.43
N LEU A 69 -2.99 -15.93 -7.94
CA LEU A 69 -3.56 -14.59 -8.05
C LEU A 69 -2.76 -13.55 -7.27
N GLY A 70 -2.38 -13.84 -6.02
CA GLY A 70 -1.60 -12.91 -5.20
C GLY A 70 -0.21 -12.62 -5.78
N SER A 71 0.51 -13.65 -6.20
CA SER A 71 1.83 -13.52 -6.84
C SER A 71 1.75 -12.81 -8.20
N GLY A 72 0.70 -13.05 -9.00
CA GLY A 72 0.47 -12.32 -10.25
C GLY A 72 0.27 -10.82 -10.03
N LEU A 73 -0.55 -10.43 -9.04
CA LEU A 73 -0.76 -9.02 -8.69
C LEU A 73 0.52 -8.36 -8.16
N ALA A 74 1.30 -9.08 -7.34
CA ALA A 74 2.58 -8.60 -6.84
C ALA A 74 3.59 -8.34 -7.98
N GLY A 75 3.64 -9.22 -8.97
CA GLY A 75 4.47 -9.03 -10.17
C GLY A 75 4.06 -7.79 -10.98
N ILE A 76 2.77 -7.59 -11.21
CA ILE A 76 2.25 -6.41 -11.92
C ILE A 76 2.59 -5.12 -11.15
N ALA A 77 2.47 -5.12 -9.82
CA ALA A 77 2.84 -3.99 -8.98
C ALA A 77 4.34 -3.65 -9.10
N GLY A 78 5.23 -4.65 -9.10
CA GLY A 78 6.67 -4.46 -9.30
C GLY A 78 7.02 -3.86 -10.68
N CYS A 79 6.37 -4.35 -11.74
CA CYS A 79 6.51 -3.77 -13.08
C CYS A 79 6.05 -2.31 -13.12
N ALA A 80 4.94 -1.97 -12.43
CA ALA A 80 4.44 -0.60 -12.35
C ALA A 80 5.42 0.37 -11.68
N ILE A 81 6.08 -0.07 -10.59
CA ILE A 81 7.09 0.73 -9.87
C ILE A 81 8.28 1.06 -10.78
N SER A 82 8.67 0.13 -11.65
CA SER A 82 9.79 0.32 -12.57
C SER A 82 9.53 1.43 -13.62
N PHE A 83 8.26 1.78 -13.88
CA PHE A 83 7.90 2.90 -14.76
C PHE A 83 7.97 4.28 -14.08
N LEU A 84 8.04 4.35 -12.75
CA LEU A 84 8.04 5.62 -11.99
C LEU A 84 9.42 6.26 -11.87
N GLY A 85 10.51 5.49 -11.92
CA GLY A 85 11.86 6.00 -11.77
C GLY A 85 12.89 4.90 -11.60
N ALA A 86 14.16 5.29 -11.50
CA ALA A 86 15.28 4.36 -11.39
C ALA A 86 15.13 3.47 -10.14
N VAL A 87 15.07 2.16 -10.35
CA VAL A 87 15.00 1.15 -9.30
C VAL A 87 16.31 1.13 -8.52
N GLY A 88 16.28 1.63 -7.28
CA GLY A 88 17.40 1.60 -6.34
C GLY A 88 17.19 0.53 -5.25
N PRO A 89 18.26 -0.01 -4.65
CA PRO A 89 18.17 -1.02 -3.58
C PRO A 89 17.34 -0.56 -2.36
N ASN A 90 17.27 0.76 -2.15
CA ASN A 90 16.56 1.37 -1.02
C ASN A 90 15.04 1.53 -1.24
N ILE A 91 14.55 1.37 -2.46
CA ILE A 91 13.13 1.56 -2.78
C ILE A 91 12.29 0.52 -2.03
N GLY A 92 12.67 -0.76 -2.05
CA GLY A 92 11.92 -1.82 -1.37
C GLY A 92 11.69 -1.52 0.12
N GLN A 93 12.74 -1.06 0.82
CA GLN A 93 12.67 -0.77 2.25
C GLN A 93 11.74 0.42 2.58
N ASN A 94 11.67 1.43 1.72
CA ASN A 94 10.80 2.59 1.96
C ASN A 94 9.32 2.27 1.68
N TYR A 95 9.03 1.40 0.70
CA TYR A 95 7.64 1.06 0.35
C TYR A 95 7.04 -0.04 1.22
N ILE A 96 7.87 -0.96 1.76
CA ILE A 96 7.37 -2.13 2.49
C ILE A 96 6.53 -1.74 3.72
N ILE A 97 6.97 -0.72 4.47
CA ILE A 97 6.29 -0.25 5.68
C ILE A 97 4.92 0.32 5.33
N ASN A 98 4.83 1.12 4.27
CA ASN A 98 3.58 1.69 3.82
C ASN A 98 2.60 0.62 3.31
N THR A 99 3.08 -0.37 2.55
CA THR A 99 2.26 -1.48 2.07
C THR A 99 1.71 -2.33 3.22
N PHE A 100 2.53 -2.65 4.23
CA PHE A 100 2.05 -3.35 5.42
C PHE A 100 1.03 -2.52 6.19
N MET A 101 1.27 -1.23 6.39
CA MET A 101 0.34 -0.35 7.12
C MET A 101 -1.03 -0.29 6.46
N VAL A 102 -1.09 -0.16 5.13
CA VAL A 102 -2.36 -0.18 4.38
C VAL A 102 -3.12 -1.49 4.55
N VAL A 103 -2.43 -2.63 4.50
CA VAL A 103 -3.07 -3.95 4.64
C VAL A 103 -3.58 -4.18 6.06
N VAL A 104 -2.82 -3.77 7.08
CA VAL A 104 -3.22 -3.91 8.49
C VAL A 104 -4.42 -3.00 8.81
N VAL A 105 -4.37 -1.73 8.38
CA VAL A 105 -5.46 -0.76 8.59
C VAL A 105 -6.73 -1.17 7.82
N GLY A 106 -6.57 -1.73 6.62
CA GLY A 106 -7.69 -2.19 5.79
C GLY A 106 -8.39 -3.45 6.29
N GLY A 107 -7.73 -4.24 7.15
CA GLY A 107 -8.25 -5.51 7.68
C GLY A 107 -8.06 -6.70 6.73
N VAL A 108 -7.74 -7.86 7.31
CA VAL A 108 -7.47 -9.10 6.55
C VAL A 108 -8.78 -9.63 5.94
N GLY A 109 -8.82 -9.71 4.61
CA GLY A 109 -9.93 -10.32 3.86
C GLY A 109 -11.07 -9.37 3.44
N ASN A 110 -10.97 -8.07 3.75
CA ASN A 110 -12.01 -7.09 3.41
C ASN A 110 -11.54 -6.10 2.34
N LEU A 111 -11.87 -6.39 1.07
CA LEU A 111 -11.39 -5.61 -0.09
C LEU A 111 -11.75 -4.12 0.00
N LEU A 112 -12.98 -3.80 0.43
CA LEU A 112 -13.45 -2.42 0.58
C LEU A 112 -12.65 -1.66 1.66
N GLY A 113 -12.30 -2.33 2.76
CA GLY A 113 -11.48 -1.75 3.82
C GLY A 113 -10.08 -1.39 3.33
N THR A 114 -9.45 -2.26 2.54
CA THR A 114 -8.13 -2.00 1.96
C THR A 114 -8.13 -0.83 0.97
N ILE A 115 -9.18 -0.71 0.14
CA ILE A 115 -9.31 0.41 -0.81
C ILE A 115 -9.42 1.74 -0.05
N ILE A 116 -10.31 1.81 0.95
CA ILE A 116 -10.51 3.01 1.77
C ILE A 116 -9.23 3.36 2.54
N ALA A 117 -8.56 2.36 3.14
CA ALA A 117 -7.30 2.55 3.85
C ALA A 117 -6.18 3.08 2.93
N SER A 118 -6.03 2.52 1.73
CA SER A 118 -5.01 2.97 0.76
C SER A 118 -5.24 4.41 0.32
N LEU A 119 -6.50 4.81 0.13
CA LEU A 119 -6.88 6.17 -0.23
C LEU A 119 -6.63 7.13 0.93
N ALA A 120 -7.00 6.74 2.16
CA ALA A 120 -6.79 7.55 3.36
C ALA A 120 -5.30 7.77 3.65
N ILE A 121 -4.48 6.71 3.54
CA ILE A 121 -3.03 6.80 3.74
C ILE A 121 -2.37 7.58 2.59
N GLY A 122 -2.78 7.36 1.34
CA GLY A 122 -2.31 8.13 0.19
C GLY A 122 -2.58 9.63 0.35
N VAL A 123 -3.85 10.00 0.55
CA VAL A 123 -4.28 11.39 0.74
C VAL A 123 -3.62 12.02 1.96
N SER A 124 -3.50 11.30 3.08
CA SER A 124 -2.82 11.85 4.27
C SER A 124 -1.33 12.06 4.04
N SER A 125 -0.65 11.14 3.34
CA SER A 125 0.76 11.30 2.98
C SER A 125 0.99 12.49 2.04
N ASP A 126 0.12 12.67 1.04
CA ASP A 126 0.16 13.83 0.14
C ASP A 126 -0.20 15.14 0.87
N LEU A 127 -1.15 15.11 1.82
CA LEU A 127 -1.59 16.28 2.59
C LEU A 127 -0.52 16.77 3.58
N ILE A 128 0.18 15.83 4.23
CA ILE A 128 1.32 16.10 5.11
C ILE A 128 2.51 16.59 4.27
N GLY A 129 2.79 15.94 3.13
CA GLY A 129 3.88 16.29 2.22
C GLY A 129 3.69 17.62 1.47
N SER A 130 2.46 18.00 1.15
CA SER A 130 2.11 19.27 0.50
C SER A 130 2.25 20.49 1.43
N GLY A 131 2.59 20.30 2.70
CA GLY A 131 2.89 21.39 3.63
C GLY A 131 1.69 22.25 4.06
N THR A 132 0.47 21.89 3.65
CA THR A 132 -0.78 22.51 4.12
C THR A 132 -0.99 22.33 5.63
N LEU A 133 -0.57 21.19 6.18
CA LEU A 133 -0.55 20.94 7.64
C LEU A 133 0.58 21.69 8.36
N ILE A 134 1.73 21.94 7.73
CA ILE A 134 2.85 22.73 8.31
C ILE A 134 2.48 24.22 8.45
N ARG A 135 1.47 24.69 7.69
CA ARG A 135 0.91 26.04 7.86
C ARG A 135 -0.25 26.13 8.86
N LEU A 136 -0.82 25.00 9.31
CA LEU A 136 -1.92 24.96 10.29
C LEU A 136 -1.50 24.43 11.67
N PHE A 137 -0.50 23.55 11.75
CA PHE A 137 0.15 23.18 13.01
C PHE A 137 1.42 24.02 13.18
N PRO A 138 1.39 25.03 14.08
CA PRO A 138 2.57 25.80 14.37
C PRO A 138 3.68 24.87 14.88
N GLN A 139 4.88 25.21 14.45
CA GLN A 139 6.22 24.75 14.83
C GLN A 139 6.48 24.82 16.36
N ARG A 140 5.66 24.14 17.19
CA ARG A 140 5.73 24.15 18.66
C ARG A 140 5.95 22.79 19.32
N GLU A 141 5.61 21.66 18.68
CA GLU A 141 5.83 20.33 19.30
C GLU A 141 7.26 19.80 19.15
N TYR A 142 7.97 20.15 18.07
CA TYR A 142 9.39 19.76 17.91
C TYR A 142 10.34 20.53 18.85
N CYS A 143 9.98 21.75 19.28
CA CYS A 143 10.79 22.55 20.20
C CYS A 143 10.68 22.10 21.68
N SER A 144 9.53 21.55 22.08
CA SER A 144 9.30 21.05 23.45
C SER A 144 9.94 19.68 23.72
N LEU A 145 10.10 18.85 22.68
CA LEU A 145 10.70 17.52 22.79
C LEU A 145 12.23 17.59 22.94
N CYS A 146 12.88 18.59 22.30
CA CYS A 146 14.32 18.85 22.51
C CYS A 146 14.64 19.45 23.90
N THR A 147 13.73 20.19 24.55
CA THR A 147 13.96 20.77 25.88
C THR A 147 13.63 19.83 27.04
N ASN A 148 12.63 18.95 26.91
CA ASN A 148 12.25 18.02 27.98
C ASN A 148 12.95 16.65 27.94
N PHE A 149 13.62 16.29 26.83
CA PHE A 149 14.41 15.05 26.76
C PHE A 149 15.89 15.25 27.10
N LEU A 150 16.34 16.51 27.19
CA LEU A 150 17.70 16.88 27.58
C LEU A 150 18.09 16.62 29.07
N PRO A 151 17.17 16.50 30.07
CA PRO A 151 17.55 16.14 31.44
C PRO A 151 17.65 14.62 31.68
N PHE A 152 17.36 13.76 30.69
CA PHE A 152 17.51 12.29 30.81
C PHE A 152 18.85 11.77 30.27
N LEU A 153 19.70 12.65 29.76
CA LEU A 153 21.06 12.31 29.35
C LEU A 153 22.03 12.65 30.50
N PRO A 154 22.87 11.71 30.97
CA PRO A 154 23.89 12.00 31.97
C PRO A 154 24.88 13.08 31.48
N PRO A 155 25.44 13.91 32.39
CA PRO A 155 26.23 15.11 32.09
C PRO A 155 27.56 14.83 31.34
N PRO A 156 28.20 15.88 30.79
CA PRO A 156 28.90 15.88 29.49
C PRO A 156 30.23 15.14 29.49
N VAL A 157 30.48 14.36 28.43
CA VAL A 157 31.82 13.92 28.03
C VAL A 157 32.35 14.89 26.98
N TRP A 158 32.67 16.11 27.40
CA TRP A 158 33.65 16.96 26.73
C TRP A 158 34.69 17.28 27.81
N PRO A 159 36.00 17.08 27.58
CA PRO A 159 36.70 18.00 26.69
C PRO A 159 37.89 17.42 25.89
N GLY A 160 38.15 17.99 24.71
CA GLY A 160 39.48 18.00 24.10
C GLY A 160 39.74 16.98 22.99
N PHE A 161 39.23 17.25 21.79
CA PHE A 161 39.93 17.42 20.50
C PHE A 161 38.92 17.77 19.41
#